data_AF-A0A918JT41-F1
#
_entry.id   AF-A0A918JT41-F1
#
_cell.length_a   1.000
_cell.length_b   1.000
_cell.length_c   1.000
_cell.angle_alpha   90.00
_cell.angle_beta   90.00
_cell.angle_gamma   90.00
#
_symmetry.space_group_name_H-M   'P 1'
#
loop_
_entity.id
_entity.type
_entity.pdbx_description
1 polymer ?
#
loop_
_entity_poly.entity_id
_entity_poly.type
_entity_poly.pdbx_seq_one_letter_code
_entity_poly.pdbx_strand_id
1 'polypeptide(L)'
;MANKRDLKKDINYVLGDIIEAVYLWELENPEKDNKSGEAIIDEAITSFDGFMARANERKLENANKHFKTLREDLEAKANDLVKKVNSL
;
A
#
# COMPACT_ATOMS: atom_id res chain seq x y z
N MET A 1 -20.13 -4.36 9.76
CA MET A 1 -19.53 -4.81 8.48
C MET A 1 -18.69 -3.66 7.95
N ALA A 2 -17.35 -3.76 8.00
CA ALA A 2 -16.49 -2.74 7.38
C ALA A 2 -16.78 -2.74 5.87
N ASN A 3 -17.34 -1.64 5.39
CA ASN A 3 -17.92 -1.60 4.04
C ASN A 3 -16.79 -1.59 2.99
N LYS A 4 -17.07 -2.00 1.75
CA LYS A 4 -16.09 -2.00 0.63
C LYS A 4 -15.46 -0.62 0.38
N ARG A 5 -16.18 0.47 0.66
CA ARG A 5 -15.67 1.84 0.58
C ARG A 5 -14.66 2.13 1.70
N ASP A 6 -14.86 1.63 2.91
CA ASP A 6 -13.91 1.80 4.02
C ASP A 6 -12.61 1.06 3.69
N LEU A 7 -12.68 -0.18 3.19
CA LEU A 7 -11.48 -0.91 2.77
C LEU A 7 -10.68 -0.17 1.68
N LYS A 8 -11.35 0.47 0.72
CA LYS A 8 -10.66 1.28 -0.29
C LYS A 8 -10.00 2.51 0.30
N LYS A 9 -10.63 3.14 1.30
CA LYS A 9 -10.02 4.23 2.05
C LYS A 9 -8.80 3.74 2.81
N ASP A 10 -8.91 2.59 3.48
CA ASP A 10 -7.79 1.99 4.21
C ASP A 10 -6.61 1.70 3.26
N ILE A 11 -6.86 1.13 2.07
CA ILE A 11 -5.83 0.91 1.04
C ILE A 11 -5.18 2.25 0.64
N ASN A 12 -5.98 3.29 0.42
CA ASN A 12 -5.48 4.61 0.01
C ASN A 12 -4.67 5.30 1.10
N TYR A 13 -5.14 5.27 2.35
CA TYR A 13 -4.45 5.88 3.48
C TYR A 13 -3.17 5.12 3.80
N VAL A 14 -3.22 3.80 3.96
CA VAL A 14 -2.04 3.01 4.35
C VAL A 14 -0.91 3.14 3.33
N LEU A 15 -1.21 2.99 2.04
CA LEU A 15 -0.17 3.11 1.01
C LEU A 15 0.22 4.56 0.73
N GLY A 16 -0.72 5.50 0.89
CA GLY A 16 -0.45 6.94 0.79
C GLY A 16 0.50 7.43 1.88
N ASP A 17 0.26 7.06 3.13
CA ASP A 17 1.09 7.42 4.28
C ASP A 17 2.52 6.85 4.13
N ILE A 18 2.66 5.66 3.54
CA ILE A 18 3.98 5.07 3.23
C ILE A 18 4.71 5.87 2.15
N ILE A 19 4.01 6.29 1.09
CA ILE A 19 4.60 7.13 0.04
C ILE A 19 5.02 8.48 0.61
N GLU A 20 4.19 9.09 1.47
CA GLU A 20 4.53 10.33 2.15
C GLU A 20 5.75 10.18 3.06
N ALA A 21 5.88 9.06 3.78
CA ALA A 21 7.06 8.77 4.58
C ALA A 21 8.34 8.68 3.74
N VAL A 22 8.28 8.13 2.52
CA VAL A 22 9.42 8.12 1.59
C VAL A 22 9.79 9.55 1.17
N TYR A 23 8.80 10.37 0.80
CA TYR A 23 9.07 11.77 0.44
C TYR A 23 9.68 12.57 1.58
N LEU A 24 9.20 12.34 2.82
CA LEU A 24 9.77 12.99 4.00
C LEU A 24 11.24 12.57 4.19
N TRP A 25 11.53 11.27 4.04
CA TRP A 25 12.92 10.77 4.12
C TRP A 25 13.81 11.40 3.03
N GLU A 26 13.34 11.53 1.79
CA GLU A 26 14.10 12.18 0.70
C GLU A 26 14.38 13.65 0.99
N LEU A 27 13.42 14.37 1.56
CA LEU A 27 13.58 15.77 1.97
C LEU A 27 14.59 15.94 3.12
N GLU A 28 14.61 14.99 4.05
CA GLU A 28 15.55 14.96 5.18
C GLU A 28 16.96 14.51 4.77
N ASN A 29 17.11 13.84 3.63
CA ASN A 29 18.37 13.26 3.14
C ASN A 29 18.71 13.75 1.71
N PRO A 30 18.83 15.08 1.46
CA PRO A 30 18.96 15.65 0.12
C PRO A 30 20.25 15.26 -0.61
N GLU A 31 21.27 14.78 0.10
CA GLU A 31 22.51 14.27 -0.49
C GLU A 31 22.48 12.80 -0.93
N LYS A 32 21.42 12.05 -0.56
CA LYS A 32 21.29 10.63 -0.94
C LYS A 32 20.62 10.46 -2.30
N ASP A 33 20.98 9.36 -2.97
CA ASP A 33 20.33 8.97 -4.24
C ASP A 33 18.88 8.55 -3.95
N ASN A 34 17.95 9.21 -4.62
CA ASN A 34 16.51 9.02 -4.42
C ASN A 34 15.97 7.77 -5.12
N LYS A 35 16.75 7.10 -5.98
CA LYS A 35 16.31 5.90 -6.72
C LYS A 35 15.70 4.81 -5.85
N SER A 36 16.24 4.61 -4.64
CA SER A 36 15.70 3.61 -3.71
C SER A 36 14.33 4.04 -3.15
N GLY A 37 14.13 5.34 -2.90
CA GLY A 37 12.85 5.92 -2.53
C GLY A 37 11.84 5.82 -3.66
N GLU A 38 12.22 6.26 -4.86
CA GLU A 38 11.41 6.15 -6.09
C GLU A 38 10.93 4.70 -6.32
N ALA A 39 11.81 3.71 -6.16
CA ALA A 39 11.44 2.29 -6.31
C ALA A 39 10.40 1.84 -5.28
N ILE A 40 10.46 2.33 -4.04
CA ILE A 40 9.45 2.02 -3.01
C ILE A 40 8.11 2.68 -3.37
N ILE A 41 8.13 3.92 -3.88
CA ILE A 41 6.93 4.64 -4.33
C ILE A 41 6.26 3.89 -5.49
N ASP A 42 7.03 3.47 -6.50
CA ASP A 42 6.53 2.71 -7.64
C ASP A 42 5.91 1.37 -7.21
N GLU A 43 6.54 0.69 -6.25
CA GLU A 43 6.00 -0.54 -5.69
C GLU A 43 4.70 -0.31 -4.92
N ALA A 44 4.62 0.78 -4.14
CA ALA A 44 3.41 1.16 -3.41
C ALA A 44 2.25 1.49 -4.37
N ILE A 45 2.50 2.23 -5.47
CA ILE A 45 1.51 2.55 -6.50
C ILE A 45 1.02 1.28 -7.21
N THR A 46 1.96 0.41 -7.62
CA THR A 46 1.62 -0.88 -8.25
C THR A 46 0.76 -1.74 -7.33
N SER A 47 1.09 -1.75 -6.04
CA SER A 47 0.32 -2.47 -5.02
C SER A 47 -1.07 -1.88 -4.84
N PHE A 48 -1.17 -0.55 -4.81
CA PHE A 48 -2.44 0.17 -4.73
C PHE A 48 -3.38 -0.23 -5.87
N ASP A 49 -2.90 -0.20 -7.12
CA ASP A 49 -3.70 -0.59 -8.28
C ASP A 49 -4.19 -2.04 -8.19
N GLY A 50 -3.31 -2.96 -7.78
CA GLY A 50 -3.65 -4.35 -7.56
C GLY A 50 -4.72 -4.55 -6.48
N PHE A 51 -4.58 -3.86 -5.34
CA PHE A 51 -5.57 -3.91 -4.26
C PHE A 51 -6.89 -3.26 -4.66
N MET A 52 -6.87 -2.15 -5.38
CA MET A 52 -8.07 -1.47 -5.86
C MET A 52 -8.82 -2.32 -6.88
N ALA A 53 -8.11 -3.01 -7.78
CA ALA A 53 -8.73 -3.97 -8.70
C ALA A 53 -9.43 -5.10 -7.94
N ARG A 54 -8.74 -5.72 -6.97
CA ARG A 54 -9.31 -6.78 -6.12
C ARG A 54 -10.48 -6.30 -5.26
N ALA A 55 -10.40 -5.08 -4.74
CA ALA A 55 -11.49 -4.46 -3.99
C ALA A 55 -12.71 -4.20 -4.89
N ASN A 56 -12.49 -3.95 -6.18
CA ASN A 56 -13.54 -3.67 -7.16
C ASN A 56 -14.21 -4.90 -7.77
N GLU A 57 -13.64 -6.09 -7.62
CA GLU A 57 -14.20 -7.35 -8.11
C GLU A 57 -15.68 -7.51 -7.72
N ARG A 58 -16.48 -7.97 -8.68
CA ARG A 58 -17.93 -8.12 -8.58
C ARG A 58 -18.36 -9.59 -8.62
N LYS A 59 -17.56 -10.46 -9.23
CA LYS A 59 -17.82 -11.90 -9.36
C LYS A 59 -17.05 -12.65 -8.28
N LEU A 60 -17.61 -12.65 -7.06
CA LEU A 60 -17.00 -13.30 -5.91
C LEU A 60 -17.83 -14.52 -5.50
N GLU A 61 -17.22 -15.70 -5.48
CA GLU A 61 -17.85 -16.91 -4.94
C GLU A 61 -18.05 -16.80 -3.41
N ASN A 62 -17.05 -16.25 -2.70
CA ASN A 62 -17.12 -16.01 -1.26
C ASN A 62 -16.56 -14.63 -0.90
N ALA A 63 -17.43 -13.63 -0.85
CA ALA A 63 -17.07 -12.25 -0.57
C ALA A 63 -16.41 -12.07 0.81
N ASN A 64 -16.87 -12.77 1.84
CA ASN A 64 -16.32 -12.66 3.18
C ASN A 64 -14.86 -13.13 3.23
N LYS A 65 -14.57 -14.30 2.64
CA LYS A 65 -13.21 -14.81 2.53
C LYS A 65 -12.34 -13.87 1.70
N HIS A 66 -12.82 -13.42 0.56
CA HIS A 66 -12.10 -12.50 -0.33
C HIS A 66 -11.67 -11.22 0.38
N PHE A 67 -12.60 -10.52 1.04
CA PHE A 67 -12.28 -9.25 1.72
C PHE A 67 -11.51 -9.44 3.02
N LYS A 68 -11.52 -10.63 3.64
CA LYS A 68 -10.62 -10.96 4.76
C LYS A 68 -9.19 -11.10 4.26
N THR A 69 -8.97 -11.93 3.25
CA THR A 69 -7.65 -12.13 2.63
C THR A 69 -7.10 -10.83 2.04
N LEU A 70 -7.96 -10.00 1.43
CA LEU A 70 -7.54 -8.71 0.91
C LEU A 70 -6.95 -7.78 1.98
N ARG A 71 -7.47 -7.83 3.21
CA ARG A 71 -6.93 -7.07 4.36
C ARG A 71 -5.62 -7.65 4.87
N GLU A 72 -5.55 -8.97 4.98
CA GLU A 72 -4.33 -9.68 5.40
C GLU A 72 -3.19 -9.40 4.42
N ASP A 73 -3.47 -9.40 3.12
CA ASP A 73 -2.48 -9.08 2.08
C ASP A 73 -2.06 -7.61 2.12
N LEU A 74 -3.01 -6.68 2.36
CA LEU A 74 -2.69 -5.26 2.53
C LEU A 74 -1.75 -5.05 3.73
N GLU A 75 -2.04 -5.66 4.87
CA GLU A 75 -1.21 -5.57 6.07
C GLU A 75 0.19 -6.16 5.83
N ALA A 76 0.27 -7.32 5.18
CA ALA A 76 1.56 -7.92 4.83
C ALA A 76 2.38 -7.02 3.91
N LYS A 77 1.74 -6.43 2.89
CA LYS A 77 2.40 -5.54 1.94
C LYS A 77 2.83 -4.22 2.57
N ALA A 78 1.99 -3.63 3.41
CA ALA A 78 2.33 -2.42 4.17
C ALA A 78 3.54 -2.66 5.06
N ASN A 79 3.57 -3.77 5.80
CA ASN A 79 4.71 -4.14 6.64
C ASN A 79 6.00 -4.36 5.84
N ASP A 80 5.91 -4.93 4.64
CA ASP A 80 7.06 -5.08 3.74
C ASP A 80 7.61 -3.73 3.26
N LEU A 81 6.72 -2.84 2.81
CA LEU A 81 7.10 -1.50 2.37
C LEU A 81 7.71 -0.69 3.52
N VAL A 82 7.11 -0.70 4.71
CA VAL A 82 7.67 -0.01 5.90
C VAL A 82 9.08 -0.50 6.22
N LYS A 83 9.36 -1.80 6.09
CA LYS A 83 10.73 -2.32 6.29
C LYS A 83 11.71 -1.77 5.25
N LYS A 84 11.28 -1.63 4.00
CA LYS A 84 12.09 -1.03 2.93
C LYS A 84 12.37 0.44 3.22
N VAL A 85 11.35 1.21 3.63
CA VAL A 85 11.51 2.62 4.04
C VAL A 85 12.52 2.75 5.19
N ASN A 86 12.40 1.92 6.22
CA ASN A 86 13.33 1.91 7.36
C ASN A 86 14.77 1.50 7.00
N SER A 87 15.00 1.00 5.79
CA SER A 87 16.31 0.56 5.31
C SER A 87 16.97 1.52 4.31
N LEU A 88 16.35 2.69 4.06
CA LEU A 88 16.90 3.79 3.24
C LEU A 88 18.00 4.58 3.99
#